data_AF-A0A7K4FNB6-F1
#
_entry.id   AF-A0A7K4FNB6-F1
#
_cell.length_a   1.000
_cell.length_b   1.000
_cell.length_c   1.000
_cell.angle_alpha   90.00
_cell.angle_beta   90.00
_cell.angle_gamma   90.00
#
_symmetry.space_group_name_H-M   'P 1'
#
loop_
_entity.id
_entity.type
_entity.pdbx_description
1 polymer ?
#
loop_
_entity_poly.entity_id
_entity_poly.type
_entity_poly.pdbx_seq_one_letter_code
_entity_poly.pdbx_strand_id
1 'polypeptide(L)'
;MEYIASQEILLNIYGDIIVDKKILASIKINKIPNSELKPQIEDGKKFALTNITLNGYIELDKELVDHIERSRDSNPESDVIFNVKLTASHLENKAVLSYVTELSISILNQNTSKIIRGMRREYTPSDISLLVYAYPNPTSTYNQGRSNLNLISTSGTGNGYIAHKSITMELQCKIPSSKWVNNYAPKLGIGNFLILEIPFYKNSDNNAINEALKLIGEAEKAYRAWDADTVLLRCRKAVELLGNAINKDSGAWKKFHRIVAESDKGLFGFLSLGEHPLPRKKGSDNEAKPVEIKDLNPEAKQYDAEAALYFTKILVKYTAELLRGEMAE
;
A
#
# COMPACT_ATOMS: atom_id res chain seq x y z
N MET A 1 24.82 -41.96 2.07
CA MET A 1 25.06 -40.55 2.46
C MET A 1 23.69 -39.99 2.79
N GLU A 2 23.41 -39.75 4.07
CA GLU A 2 22.16 -39.12 4.47
C GLU A 2 22.40 -37.62 4.58
N TYR A 3 21.62 -36.84 3.84
CA TYR A 3 21.61 -35.40 4.05
C TYR A 3 20.94 -35.14 5.39
N ILE A 4 21.57 -34.38 6.27
CA ILE A 4 20.84 -33.71 7.34
C ILE A 4 19.81 -32.85 6.60
N ALA A 5 18.51 -33.08 6.82
CA ALA A 5 17.46 -32.29 6.19
C ALA A 5 17.83 -30.81 6.33
N SER A 6 17.89 -30.07 5.21
CA SER A 6 18.35 -28.69 5.25
C SER A 6 17.46 -27.90 6.19
N GLN A 7 18.01 -27.55 7.35
CA GLN A 7 17.35 -26.68 8.29
C GLN A 7 17.75 -25.26 7.92
N GLU A 8 16.76 -24.49 7.48
CA GLU A 8 16.89 -23.05 7.35
C GLU A 8 16.35 -22.40 8.62
N ILE A 9 17.07 -21.41 9.14
CA ILE A 9 16.62 -20.63 10.30
C ILE A 9 16.44 -19.20 9.83
N LEU A 10 15.20 -18.72 9.83
CA LEU A 10 14.90 -17.32 9.57
C LEU A 10 15.44 -16.48 10.73
N LEU A 11 16.33 -15.54 10.42
CA LEU A 11 16.95 -14.66 11.41
C LEU A 11 16.18 -13.36 11.56
N ASN A 12 15.95 -12.70 10.42
CA ASN A 12 15.37 -11.38 10.40
C ASN A 12 14.63 -11.15 9.08
N ILE A 13 13.61 -10.30 9.12
CA ILE A 13 12.99 -9.74 7.94
C ILE A 13 12.95 -8.24 8.15
N TYR A 14 13.42 -7.51 7.17
CA TYR A 14 13.38 -6.05 7.15
C TYR A 14 12.98 -5.61 5.76
N GLY A 15 12.56 -4.36 5.62
CA GLY A 15 12.21 -3.85 4.32
C GLY A 15 11.95 -2.38 4.32
N ASP A 16 11.71 -1.87 3.13
CA ASP A 16 11.53 -0.46 2.85
C ASP A 16 10.32 -0.24 1.93
N ILE A 17 9.60 0.85 2.14
CA ILE A 17 8.70 1.40 1.13
C ILE A 17 9.49 2.32 0.22
N ILE A 18 9.27 2.15 -1.08
CA ILE A 18 9.88 2.89 -2.15
C ILE A 18 8.78 3.56 -2.98
N VAL A 19 8.85 4.89 -3.11
CA VAL A 19 7.99 5.69 -4.00
C VAL A 19 8.90 6.49 -4.91
N ASP A 20 8.60 6.53 -6.21
CA ASP A 20 9.41 7.24 -7.21
C ASP A 20 10.92 6.91 -7.15
N LYS A 21 11.23 5.62 -6.91
CA LYS A 21 12.59 5.07 -6.76
C LYS A 21 13.35 5.60 -5.54
N LYS A 22 12.69 6.28 -4.61
CA LYS A 22 13.26 6.74 -3.33
C LYS A 22 12.73 5.91 -2.18
N ILE A 23 13.63 5.51 -1.29
CA ILE A 23 13.25 4.89 -0.01
C ILE A 23 12.60 5.98 0.84
N LEU A 24 11.33 5.74 1.22
CA LEU A 24 10.55 6.65 2.05
C LEU A 24 10.68 6.28 3.52
N ALA A 25 10.47 5.02 3.86
CA ALA A 25 10.47 4.57 5.23
C ALA A 25 10.76 3.08 5.33
N SER A 26 11.38 2.68 6.43
CA SER A 26 11.60 1.27 6.74
C SER A 26 10.39 0.66 7.43
N ILE A 27 10.11 -0.59 7.07
CA ILE A 27 9.01 -1.40 7.59
C ILE A 27 9.40 -1.96 8.94
N LYS A 28 8.62 -1.61 9.97
CA LYS A 28 8.76 -2.18 11.31
C LYS A 28 7.93 -3.45 11.39
N ILE A 29 8.57 -4.59 11.61
CA ILE A 29 7.90 -5.89 11.75
C ILE A 29 7.71 -6.19 13.24
N ASN A 30 6.45 -6.39 13.65
CA ASN A 30 6.08 -6.46 15.07
C ASN A 30 6.70 -7.63 15.82
N LYS A 31 6.77 -8.80 15.18
CA LYS A 31 7.44 -9.99 15.71
C LYS A 31 7.59 -10.99 14.58
N ILE A 32 8.79 -11.51 14.37
CA ILE A 32 8.97 -12.70 13.55
C ILE A 32 8.52 -13.87 14.42
N PRO A 33 7.52 -14.68 13.99
CA PRO A 33 7.16 -15.85 14.76
C PRO A 33 8.41 -16.70 14.95
N ASN A 34 8.66 -17.16 16.19
CA ASN A 34 9.65 -18.20 16.47
C ASN A 34 9.14 -19.53 15.89
N SER A 35 8.91 -19.58 14.59
CA SER A 35 8.67 -20.81 13.86
C SER A 35 10.04 -21.27 13.40
N GLU A 36 10.58 -22.29 14.05
CA GLU A 36 11.54 -23.15 13.37
C GLU A 36 10.91 -23.50 12.02
N LEU A 37 11.58 -23.15 10.91
CA LEU A 37 11.20 -23.62 9.58
C LEU A 37 11.52 -25.12 9.57
N LYS A 38 10.69 -25.91 10.24
CA LYS A 38 10.90 -27.36 10.31
C LYS A 38 10.66 -27.89 8.91
N PRO A 39 11.63 -28.56 8.29
CA PRO A 39 11.32 -29.39 7.15
C PRO A 39 10.38 -30.49 7.65
N GLN A 40 9.09 -30.39 7.35
CA GLN A 40 8.23 -31.56 7.47
C GLN A 40 8.67 -32.54 6.39
N ILE A 41 8.77 -33.83 6.72
CA ILE A 41 9.02 -34.93 5.79
C ILE A 41 7.75 -35.79 5.83
N GLU A 42 7.02 -35.93 4.72
CA GLU A 42 6.04 -37.00 4.50
C GLU A 42 6.47 -37.70 3.22
N ASP A 43 6.46 -39.03 3.25
CA ASP A 43 6.52 -39.95 2.10
C ASP A 43 7.61 -39.69 1.06
N GLY A 44 8.85 -39.43 1.49
CA GLY A 44 10.04 -39.50 0.62
C GLY A 44 10.11 -38.45 -0.50
N LYS A 45 9.15 -37.53 -0.56
CA LYS A 45 9.17 -36.34 -1.41
C LYS A 45 8.60 -35.17 -0.63
N LYS A 46 9.44 -34.24 -0.18
CA LYS A 46 8.95 -32.96 0.35
C LYS A 46 9.89 -31.80 0.10
N PHE A 47 9.29 -30.71 -0.38
CA PHE A 47 9.46 -29.41 0.25
C PHE A 47 8.05 -28.84 0.45
N ALA A 48 7.51 -28.93 1.67
CA ALA A 48 6.31 -28.18 2.04
C ALA A 48 6.78 -26.78 2.44
N LEU A 49 6.41 -25.77 1.64
CA LEU A 49 6.67 -24.37 1.95
C LEU A 49 5.93 -24.01 3.25
N THR A 50 6.68 -23.58 4.27
CA THR A 50 6.06 -23.00 5.46
C THR A 50 5.60 -21.59 5.10
N ASN A 51 4.29 -21.38 5.04
CA ASN A 51 3.73 -20.05 4.86
C ASN A 51 3.91 -19.27 6.17
N ILE A 52 4.74 -18.23 6.15
CA ILE A 52 4.89 -17.30 7.27
C ILE A 52 4.05 -16.06 6.97
N THR A 53 3.10 -15.76 7.86
CA THR A 53 2.36 -14.50 7.84
C THR A 53 3.07 -13.48 8.71
N LEU A 54 3.36 -12.31 8.15
CA LEU A 54 4.07 -11.23 8.80
C LEU A 54 3.18 -10.00 8.92
N ASN A 55 3.16 -9.40 10.10
CA ASN A 55 2.48 -8.13 10.34
C ASN A 55 3.53 -7.04 10.53
N GLY A 56 3.58 -6.10 9.60
CA GLY A 56 4.43 -4.93 9.65
C GLY A 56 3.63 -3.63 9.55
N TYR A 57 4.23 -2.55 10.01
CA TYR A 57 3.68 -1.20 9.90
C TYR A 57 4.79 -0.20 9.57
N ILE A 58 4.36 0.99 9.16
CA ILE A 58 5.22 2.10 8.81
C ILE A 58 4.68 3.33 9.48
N GLU A 59 5.57 4.10 10.07
CA GLU A 59 5.26 5.42 10.58
C GLU A 59 5.46 6.42 9.46
N LEU A 60 4.40 7.16 9.15
CA LEU A 60 4.42 8.20 8.15
C LEU A 60 4.49 9.55 8.87
N ASP A 61 5.57 10.30 8.63
CA ASP A 61 5.63 11.70 9.02
C ASP A 61 5.01 12.59 7.94
N LYS A 62 4.87 13.89 8.24
CA LYS A 62 4.25 14.85 7.32
C LYS A 62 5.01 14.96 6.00
N GLU A 63 6.34 14.93 6.01
CA GLU A 63 7.14 15.07 4.80
C GLU A 63 6.94 13.88 3.84
N LEU A 64 6.88 12.68 4.40
CA LEU A 64 6.60 11.45 3.66
C LEU A 64 5.19 11.45 3.09
N VAL A 65 4.23 11.90 3.87
CA VAL A 65 2.84 12.02 3.45
C VAL A 65 2.69 13.03 2.31
N ASP A 66 3.31 14.20 2.42
CA ASP A 66 3.34 15.23 1.38
C ASP A 66 4.08 14.74 0.12
N HIS A 67 5.07 13.87 0.28
CA HIS A 67 5.75 13.22 -0.85
C HIS A 67 4.84 12.22 -1.58
N ILE A 68 4.12 11.38 -0.83
CA ILE A 68 3.14 10.44 -1.38
C ILE A 68 2.07 11.20 -2.18
N GLU A 69 1.60 12.34 -1.65
CA GLU A 69 0.58 13.15 -2.32
C GLU A 69 1.09 13.75 -3.64
N ARG A 70 2.31 14.28 -3.67
CA ARG A 70 2.94 14.78 -4.92
C ARG A 70 3.13 13.69 -5.97
N SER A 71 3.53 12.49 -5.53
CA SER A 71 3.66 11.32 -6.41
C SER A 71 2.29 10.94 -7.00
N ARG A 72 1.25 10.93 -6.16
CA ARG A 72 -0.14 10.67 -6.57
C ARG A 72 -0.64 11.69 -7.59
N ASP A 73 -0.41 12.98 -7.38
CA ASP A 73 -0.85 14.03 -8.29
C ASP A 73 -0.15 13.94 -9.66
N SER A 74 1.04 13.33 -9.70
CA SER A 74 1.78 13.05 -10.93
C SER A 74 1.27 11.79 -11.66
N ASN A 75 0.44 10.97 -11.02
CA ASN A 75 -0.15 9.77 -11.61
C ASN A 75 -1.46 10.13 -12.35
N PRO A 76 -1.63 9.76 -13.64
CA PRO A 76 -2.87 10.01 -14.39
C PRO A 76 -4.14 9.44 -13.76
N GLU A 77 -4.05 8.31 -13.06
CA GLU A 77 -5.19 7.71 -12.33
C GLU A 77 -5.35 8.29 -10.91
N SER A 78 -4.39 9.13 -10.49
CA SER A 78 -4.27 9.67 -9.13
C SER A 78 -4.28 8.60 -8.04
N ASP A 79 -3.84 7.39 -8.38
CA ASP A 79 -3.69 6.29 -7.44
C ASP A 79 -2.35 6.41 -6.72
N VAL A 80 -2.32 6.01 -5.45
CA VAL A 80 -1.08 5.94 -4.68
C VAL A 80 -0.41 4.62 -5.00
N ILE A 81 0.78 4.69 -5.60
CA ILE A 81 1.59 3.53 -5.97
C ILE A 81 2.88 3.55 -5.15
N PHE A 82 3.19 2.44 -4.52
CA PHE A 82 4.46 2.26 -3.81
C PHE A 82 4.96 0.84 -3.98
N ASN A 83 6.28 0.66 -3.94
CA ASN A 83 6.92 -0.63 -3.96
C ASN A 83 7.39 -0.97 -2.55
N VAL A 84 7.06 -2.17 -2.09
CA VAL A 84 7.53 -2.75 -0.84
C VAL A 84 8.69 -3.68 -1.19
N LYS A 85 9.88 -3.36 -0.68
CA LYS A 85 11.06 -4.22 -0.78
C LYS A 85 11.27 -4.91 0.55
N LEU A 86 11.11 -6.23 0.59
CA LEU A 86 11.33 -7.04 1.79
C LEU A 86 12.55 -7.93 1.60
N THR A 87 13.41 -7.99 2.60
CA THR A 87 14.59 -8.83 2.64
C THR A 87 14.48 -9.78 3.82
N ALA A 88 14.41 -11.08 3.53
CA ALA A 88 14.45 -12.14 4.51
C ALA A 88 15.88 -12.67 4.63
N SER A 89 16.44 -12.54 5.81
CA SER A 89 17.75 -13.06 6.17
C SER A 89 17.60 -14.40 6.89
N HIS A 90 18.34 -15.42 6.44
CA HIS A 90 18.27 -16.76 7.01
C HIS A 90 19.66 -17.41 7.10
N LEU A 91 19.77 -18.40 7.99
CA LEU A 91 20.90 -19.33 8.07
C LEU A 91 20.52 -20.64 7.39
N GLU A 92 21.42 -21.16 6.58
CA GLU A 92 21.30 -22.46 5.91
C GLU A 92 22.33 -23.42 6.51
N ASN A 93 21.88 -24.60 6.94
CA ASN A 93 22.77 -25.69 7.34
C ASN A 93 23.40 -26.35 6.10
N LYS A 94 24.73 -26.30 6.02
CA LYS A 94 25.56 -26.94 4.98
C LYS A 94 26.25 -28.22 5.47
N ALA A 95 25.97 -28.65 6.69
CA ALA A 95 26.55 -29.86 7.26
C ALA A 95 25.97 -31.10 6.56
N VAL A 96 26.87 -31.99 6.14
CA VAL A 96 26.56 -33.30 5.57
C VAL A 96 27.01 -34.36 6.56
N LEU A 97 26.07 -35.19 6.97
CA LEU A 97 26.35 -36.35 7.80
C LEU A 97 26.74 -37.53 6.90
N SER A 98 27.86 -38.13 7.21
CA SER A 98 28.35 -39.31 6.51
C SER A 98 28.63 -40.42 7.50
N TYR A 99 28.19 -41.63 7.18
CA TYR A 99 28.52 -42.82 7.94
C TYR A 99 29.83 -43.38 7.41
N VAL A 100 30.81 -43.53 8.30
CA VAL A 100 32.10 -44.15 7.98
C VAL A 100 32.37 -45.30 8.94
N THR A 101 33.11 -46.28 8.46
CA THR A 101 33.56 -47.42 9.27
C THR A 101 35.08 -47.36 9.40
N GLU A 102 35.57 -47.67 10.59
CA GLU A 102 37.00 -47.80 10.84
C GLU A 102 37.48 -49.17 10.35
N LEU A 103 38.45 -49.17 9.44
CA LEU A 103 39.12 -50.37 8.95
C LEU A 103 40.56 -50.40 9.45
N SER A 104 40.92 -51.52 10.07
CA SER A 104 42.32 -51.82 10.41
C SER A 104 43.15 -52.00 9.13
N ILE A 105 44.35 -51.43 9.11
CA ILE A 105 45.28 -51.56 7.97
C ILE A 105 45.69 -53.00 7.73
N SER A 106 45.69 -53.85 8.76
CA SER A 106 46.06 -55.27 8.64
C SER A 106 45.19 -56.05 7.64
N ILE A 107 44.02 -55.52 7.31
CA ILE A 107 43.04 -56.10 6.38
C ILE A 107 43.34 -55.73 4.91
N LEU A 108 44.14 -54.70 4.65
CA LEU A 108 44.43 -54.24 3.29
C LEU A 108 45.48 -55.12 2.60
N ASN A 109 45.37 -55.26 1.28
CA ASN A 109 46.33 -56.02 0.49
C ASN A 109 47.75 -55.38 0.49
N GLN A 110 48.75 -56.16 0.07
CA GLN A 110 50.17 -55.76 0.07
C GLN A 110 50.50 -54.51 -0.76
N ASN A 111 49.61 -54.05 -1.64
CA ASN A 111 49.83 -52.85 -2.43
C ASN A 111 49.46 -51.57 -1.66
N THR A 112 48.43 -51.60 -0.82
CA THR A 112 48.04 -50.46 0.02
C THR A 112 49.02 -50.23 1.17
N SER A 113 49.63 -51.29 1.69
CA SER A 113 50.65 -51.20 2.74
C SER A 113 51.93 -50.47 2.28
N LYS A 114 52.24 -50.48 0.98
CA LYS A 114 53.37 -49.71 0.41
C LYS A 114 53.11 -48.19 0.44
N ILE A 115 51.87 -47.76 0.22
CA ILE A 115 51.48 -46.34 0.25
C ILE A 115 51.61 -45.78 1.68
N ILE A 116 51.22 -46.58 2.67
CA ILE A 116 51.24 -46.18 4.09
C ILE A 116 52.67 -46.09 4.63
N ARG A 117 53.58 -46.98 4.20
CA ARG A 117 55.02 -46.91 4.56
C ARG A 117 55.72 -45.62 4.10
N GLY A 118 55.12 -44.86 3.18
CA GLY A 118 55.62 -43.56 2.74
C GLY A 118 55.17 -42.38 3.62
N MET A 119 54.18 -42.57 4.50
CA MET A 119 53.75 -41.55 5.47
C MET A 119 54.75 -41.51 6.63
N ARG A 120 55.04 -40.32 7.17
CA ARG A 120 56.20 -40.04 8.06
C ARG A 120 56.37 -41.07 9.20
N ARG A 121 57.64 -41.42 9.46
CA ARG A 121 58.16 -42.50 10.35
C ARG A 121 57.78 -42.42 11.85
N GLU A 122 56.94 -41.48 12.25
CA GLU A 122 56.63 -41.22 13.66
C GLU A 122 55.45 -42.05 14.20
N TYR A 123 54.72 -42.75 13.33
CA TYR A 123 53.58 -43.59 13.71
C TYR A 123 53.88 -45.05 13.37
N THR A 124 53.58 -45.95 14.31
CA THR A 124 53.61 -47.39 14.01
C THR A 124 52.39 -47.75 13.16
N PRO A 125 52.46 -48.78 12.28
CA PRO A 125 51.30 -49.20 11.48
C PRO A 125 50.06 -49.57 12.30
N SER A 126 50.23 -49.92 13.58
CA SER A 126 49.14 -50.14 14.54
C SER A 126 48.48 -48.85 15.04
N ASP A 127 49.10 -47.68 14.84
CA ASP A 127 48.57 -46.37 15.25
C ASP A 127 47.74 -45.70 14.15
N ILE A 128 47.65 -46.29 12.96
CA ILE A 128 46.98 -45.72 11.80
C ILE A 128 45.72 -46.54 11.51
N SER A 129 44.57 -45.86 11.45
CA SER A 129 43.29 -46.44 11.04
C SER A 129 42.77 -45.76 9.78
N LEU A 130 42.08 -46.50 8.91
CA LEU A 130 41.42 -45.94 7.74
C LEU A 130 39.92 -45.75 7.99
N LEU A 131 39.40 -44.59 7.63
CA LEU A 131 37.96 -44.32 7.63
C LEU A 131 37.42 -44.52 6.21
N VAL A 132 36.47 -45.43 6.06
CA VAL A 132 35.93 -45.80 4.73
C VAL A 132 34.41 -45.58 4.68
N TYR A 133 33.97 -44.99 3.57
CA TYR A 133 32.59 -44.54 3.31
C TYR A 133 31.63 -45.64 2.82
N ALA A 134 32.14 -46.83 2.47
CA ALA A 134 31.36 -47.92 1.93
C ALA A 134 31.45 -49.13 2.86
N TYR A 135 30.30 -49.70 3.21
CA TYR A 135 30.24 -51.00 3.89
C TYR A 135 30.91 -52.04 2.98
N PRO A 136 32.02 -52.67 3.42
CA PRO A 136 32.46 -53.89 2.75
C PRO A 136 31.34 -54.92 2.92
N ASN A 137 31.00 -55.59 1.81
CA ASN A 137 29.98 -56.62 1.65
C ASN A 137 29.59 -57.32 2.98
N PRO A 138 28.29 -57.37 3.37
CA PRO A 138 27.85 -57.91 4.67
C PRO A 138 28.22 -59.38 4.92
N THR A 139 28.72 -60.10 3.91
CA THR A 139 29.24 -61.47 4.02
C THR A 139 30.69 -61.55 4.51
N SER A 140 31.37 -60.42 4.68
CA SER A 140 32.76 -60.40 5.12
C SER A 140 32.87 -60.46 6.65
N THR A 141 33.65 -61.42 7.16
CA THR A 141 33.90 -61.69 8.59
C THR A 141 34.80 -60.65 9.26
N TYR A 142 34.76 -59.40 8.81
CA TYR A 142 35.61 -58.34 9.35
C TYR A 142 35.18 -57.94 10.76
N ASN A 143 36.06 -58.17 11.74
CA ASN A 143 35.93 -57.60 13.08
C ASN A 143 36.10 -56.07 12.98
N GLN A 144 34.97 -55.36 12.96
CA GLN A 144 34.94 -53.90 12.99
C GLN A 144 35.31 -53.46 14.41
N GLY A 145 36.45 -52.78 14.58
CA GLY A 145 36.87 -52.26 15.89
C GLY A 145 35.94 -51.17 16.40
N ARG A 146 35.50 -50.27 15.51
CA ARG A 146 34.43 -49.29 15.74
C ARG A 146 33.55 -49.21 14.50
N SER A 147 32.28 -49.54 14.67
CA SER A 147 31.23 -49.34 13.67
C SER A 147 30.41 -48.10 14.00
N ASN A 148 29.75 -47.50 13.00
CA ASN A 148 28.86 -46.33 13.17
C ASN A 148 29.56 -45.02 13.56
N LEU A 149 30.70 -44.70 12.95
CA LEU A 149 31.29 -43.38 13.12
C LEU A 149 30.53 -42.35 12.26
N ASN A 150 30.07 -41.29 12.93
CA ASN A 150 29.40 -40.16 12.30
C ASN A 150 30.43 -39.10 11.92
N LEU A 151 30.63 -38.87 10.62
CA LEU A 151 31.48 -37.80 10.11
C LEU A 151 30.61 -36.61 9.69
N ILE A 152 30.84 -35.46 10.34
CA ILE A 152 30.19 -34.20 9.99
C ILE A 152 31.14 -33.43 9.06
N SER A 153 30.72 -33.26 7.81
CA SER A 153 31.49 -32.58 6.76
C SER A 153 30.69 -31.42 6.18
N THR A 154 31.30 -30.60 5.33
CA THR A 154 30.64 -29.53 4.59
C THR A 154 30.54 -29.90 3.12
N SER A 155 29.40 -29.65 2.48
CA SER A 155 29.29 -29.77 1.03
C SER A 155 29.96 -28.56 0.34
N GLY A 156 31.00 -28.81 -0.47
CA GLY A 156 31.65 -27.79 -1.32
C GLY A 156 32.96 -27.21 -0.78
N THR A 157 33.43 -26.13 -1.42
CA THR A 157 34.75 -25.51 -1.21
C THR A 157 34.81 -24.47 -0.08
N GLY A 158 33.77 -24.36 0.73
CA GLY A 158 33.65 -23.33 1.78
C GLY A 158 33.98 -23.83 3.18
N ASN A 159 34.58 -22.96 4.01
CA ASN A 159 35.01 -23.27 5.39
C ASN A 159 33.90 -23.10 6.44
N GLY A 160 32.68 -23.61 6.23
CA GLY A 160 31.60 -23.41 7.21
C GLY A 160 30.41 -24.36 7.10
N TYR A 161 29.95 -24.83 8.26
CA TYR A 161 28.74 -25.65 8.41
C TYR A 161 27.44 -24.85 8.31
N ILE A 162 27.51 -23.53 8.46
CA ILE A 162 26.36 -22.62 8.42
C ILE A 162 26.68 -21.51 7.42
N ALA A 163 25.72 -21.22 6.53
CA ALA A 163 25.81 -20.08 5.62
C ALA A 163 24.72 -19.06 5.93
N HIS A 164 25.10 -17.78 5.96
CA HIS A 164 24.15 -16.68 6.00
C HIS A 164 23.74 -16.31 4.58
N LYS A 165 22.44 -16.25 4.34
CA LYS A 165 21.84 -15.91 3.05
C LYS A 165 20.75 -14.87 3.25
N SER A 166 20.48 -14.12 2.19
CA SER A 166 19.39 -13.16 2.14
C SER A 166 18.61 -13.33 0.85
N ILE A 167 17.28 -13.30 0.94
CA ILE A 167 16.37 -13.33 -0.19
C ILE A 167 15.62 -12.01 -0.18
N THR A 168 15.63 -11.30 -1.31
CA THR A 168 14.93 -10.04 -1.48
C THR A 168 13.72 -10.26 -2.39
N MET A 169 12.59 -9.72 -2.00
CA MET A 169 11.37 -9.66 -2.80
C MET A 169 10.91 -8.22 -2.95
N GLU A 170 10.36 -7.90 -4.10
CA GLU A 170 9.79 -6.59 -4.40
C GLU A 170 8.31 -6.76 -4.79
N LEU A 171 7.44 -6.01 -4.13
CA LEU A 171 6.00 -6.08 -4.28
C LEU A 171 5.48 -4.68 -4.62
N GLN A 172 4.82 -4.54 -5.75
CA GLN A 172 4.13 -3.29 -6.05
C GLN A 172 2.74 -3.30 -5.38
N CYS A 173 2.43 -2.23 -4.66
CA CYS A 173 1.16 -2.02 -4.00
C CYS A 173 0.48 -0.78 -4.58
N LYS A 174 -0.85 -0.85 -4.67
CA LYS A 174 -1.69 0.20 -5.23
C LYS A 174 -2.86 0.48 -4.29
N ILE A 175 -3.03 1.74 -3.90
CA ILE A 175 -4.23 2.23 -3.21
C ILE A 175 -5.01 3.09 -4.22
N PRO A 176 -6.24 2.67 -4.58
CA PRO A 176 -7.09 3.47 -5.46
C PRO A 176 -7.32 4.88 -4.90
N SER A 177 -7.37 5.88 -5.79
CA SER A 177 -7.55 7.29 -5.50
C SER A 177 -8.77 7.54 -4.61
N SER A 178 -9.89 6.89 -4.94
CA SER A 178 -11.11 6.96 -4.15
C SER A 178 -10.93 6.45 -2.71
N LYS A 179 -10.16 5.38 -2.52
CA LYS A 179 -9.84 4.87 -1.17
C LYS A 179 -8.89 5.80 -0.44
N TRP A 180 -7.89 6.35 -1.13
CA TRP A 180 -6.94 7.32 -0.57
C TRP A 180 -7.65 8.55 -0.01
N VAL A 181 -8.41 9.24 -0.87
CA VAL A 181 -9.11 10.49 -0.54
C VAL A 181 -10.16 10.29 0.55
N ASN A 182 -10.91 9.19 0.54
CA ASN A 182 -12.01 9.00 1.48
C ASN A 182 -11.56 8.44 2.84
N ASN A 183 -10.53 7.59 2.87
CA ASN A 183 -10.22 6.80 4.07
C ASN A 183 -8.89 7.15 4.73
N TYR A 184 -7.89 7.60 3.96
CA TYR A 184 -6.51 7.73 4.42
C TYR A 184 -6.10 9.19 4.53
N ALA A 185 -6.22 9.97 3.45
CA ALA A 185 -5.78 11.36 3.39
C ALA A 185 -6.36 12.25 4.52
N PRO A 186 -7.66 12.15 4.88
CA PRO A 186 -8.22 12.95 5.98
C PRO A 186 -7.61 12.59 7.34
N LYS A 187 -7.34 11.30 7.58
CA LYS A 187 -6.77 10.81 8.84
C LYS A 187 -5.29 11.15 8.98
N LEU A 188 -4.60 11.25 7.84
CA LEU A 188 -3.20 11.65 7.74
C LEU A 188 -3.02 13.18 7.73
N GLY A 189 -4.11 13.96 7.75
CA GLY A 189 -4.06 15.43 7.76
C GLY A 189 -3.50 16.04 6.47
N ILE A 190 -3.70 15.37 5.33
CA ILE A 190 -3.13 15.78 4.04
C ILE A 190 -3.92 16.93 3.44
N GLY A 191 -3.49 18.17 3.66
CA GLY A 191 -4.20 19.33 3.15
C GLY A 191 -5.45 19.69 3.96
N ASN A 192 -6.22 20.65 3.44
CA ASN A 192 -7.39 21.19 4.11
C ASN A 192 -8.66 20.57 3.50
N PHE A 193 -9.25 19.61 4.19
CA PHE A 193 -10.50 19.00 3.73
C PHE A 193 -11.71 19.68 4.36
N LEU A 194 -12.71 19.97 3.53
CA LEU A 194 -14.08 20.19 3.97
C LEU A 194 -14.88 18.92 3.65
N ILE A 195 -15.13 18.08 4.66
CA ILE A 195 -15.97 16.88 4.51
C ILE A 195 -17.42 17.28 4.71
N LEU A 196 -18.21 17.20 3.64
CA LEU A 196 -19.66 17.43 3.66
C LEU A 196 -20.38 16.10 3.50
N GLU A 197 -20.85 15.54 4.61
CA GLU A 197 -21.72 14.36 4.58
C GLU A 197 -23.12 14.77 4.14
N ILE A 198 -23.59 14.18 3.04
CA ILE A 198 -24.94 14.39 2.48
C ILE A 198 -25.71 13.09 2.70
N PRO A 199 -26.87 13.13 3.39
CA PRO A 199 -27.62 11.93 3.66
C PRO A 199 -28.30 11.40 2.39
N PHE A 200 -28.18 10.11 2.15
CA PHE A 200 -28.93 9.38 1.11
C PHE A 200 -30.00 8.51 1.76
N TYR A 201 -31.26 8.64 1.33
CA TYR A 201 -32.35 7.84 1.87
C TYR A 201 -32.85 6.84 0.83
N LYS A 202 -32.92 5.55 1.21
CA LYS A 202 -33.28 4.44 0.31
C LYS A 202 -34.69 4.52 -0.30
N ASN A 203 -35.59 5.29 0.30
CA ASN A 203 -37.01 5.31 -0.04
C ASN A 203 -37.50 6.63 -0.63
N SER A 204 -36.63 7.64 -0.75
CA SER A 204 -36.94 8.90 -1.43
C SER A 204 -36.29 8.87 -2.80
N ASP A 205 -37.04 9.21 -3.86
CA ASP A 205 -36.49 9.52 -5.18
C ASP A 205 -35.59 10.76 -5.07
N ASN A 206 -34.38 10.57 -4.55
CA ASN A 206 -33.33 11.59 -4.42
C ASN A 206 -32.69 11.89 -5.79
N ASN A 207 -33.42 11.72 -6.89
CA ASN A 207 -32.94 12.01 -8.25
C ASN A 207 -32.44 13.44 -8.34
N ALA A 208 -33.14 14.40 -7.69
CA ALA A 208 -32.70 15.77 -7.63
C ALA A 208 -31.33 15.95 -6.94
N ILE A 209 -31.13 15.32 -5.78
CA ILE A 209 -29.85 15.38 -5.05
C ILE A 209 -28.72 14.71 -5.86
N ASN A 210 -29.00 13.55 -6.46
CA ASN A 210 -28.03 12.82 -7.29
C ASN A 210 -27.60 13.62 -8.52
N GLU A 211 -28.55 14.25 -9.21
CA GLU A 211 -28.27 15.09 -10.37
C GLU A 211 -27.53 16.38 -9.98
N ALA A 212 -27.91 17.01 -8.85
CA ALA A 212 -27.18 18.15 -8.30
C ALA A 212 -25.72 17.78 -7.95
N LEU A 213 -25.51 16.61 -7.35
CA LEU A 213 -24.17 16.09 -7.05
C LEU A 213 -23.35 15.83 -8.31
N LYS A 214 -23.97 15.32 -9.38
CA LYS A 214 -23.32 15.16 -10.68
C LYS A 214 -22.89 16.51 -11.25
N LEU A 215 -23.76 17.53 -11.19
CA LEU A 215 -23.44 18.90 -11.61
C LEU A 215 -22.31 19.52 -10.78
N ILE A 216 -22.27 19.27 -9.47
CA ILE A 216 -21.14 19.68 -8.62
C ILE A 216 -19.85 18.98 -9.05
N GLY A 217 -19.89 17.68 -9.34
CA GLY A 217 -18.72 16.96 -9.84
C GLY A 217 -18.21 17.51 -11.19
N GLU A 218 -19.11 17.97 -12.07
CA GLU A 218 -18.75 18.69 -13.29
C GLU A 218 -18.15 20.08 -13.00
N ALA A 219 -18.71 20.80 -12.02
CA ALA A 219 -18.18 22.09 -11.57
C ALA A 219 -16.76 21.95 -10.97
N GLU A 220 -16.50 20.92 -10.17
CA GLU A 220 -15.16 20.65 -9.63
C GLU A 220 -14.13 20.39 -10.72
N LYS A 221 -14.50 19.65 -11.78
CA LYS A 221 -13.63 19.41 -12.93
C LYS A 221 -13.32 20.72 -13.67
N ALA A 222 -14.33 21.57 -13.87
CA ALA A 222 -14.15 22.89 -14.48
C ALA A 222 -13.27 23.81 -13.64
N TYR A 223 -13.44 23.79 -12.30
CA TYR A 223 -12.63 24.57 -11.37
C TYR A 223 -11.14 24.20 -11.48
N ARG A 224 -10.83 22.89 -11.52
CA ARG A 224 -9.45 22.40 -11.73
C ARG A 224 -8.87 22.79 -13.09
N ALA A 225 -9.72 22.95 -14.10
CA ALA A 225 -9.34 23.40 -15.44
C ALA A 225 -9.26 24.93 -15.57
N TRP A 226 -9.41 25.69 -14.47
CA TRP A 226 -9.45 27.16 -14.47
C TRP A 226 -10.59 27.77 -15.32
N ASP A 227 -11.69 27.03 -15.47
CA ASP A 227 -12.89 27.48 -16.20
C ASP A 227 -13.98 27.95 -15.22
N ALA A 228 -13.80 29.17 -14.70
CA ALA A 228 -14.69 29.78 -13.72
C ALA A 228 -16.14 29.97 -14.24
N ASP A 229 -16.33 30.25 -15.54
CA ASP A 229 -17.67 30.42 -16.13
C ASP A 229 -18.47 29.12 -16.07
N THR A 230 -17.84 28.01 -16.45
CA THR A 230 -18.48 26.70 -16.36
C THR A 230 -18.77 26.32 -14.90
N VAL A 231 -17.89 26.67 -13.94
CA VAL A 231 -18.16 26.45 -12.50
C VAL A 231 -19.45 27.14 -12.08
N LEU A 232 -19.57 28.44 -12.35
CA LEU A 232 -20.74 29.23 -11.97
C LEU A 232 -22.02 28.71 -12.63
N LEU A 233 -21.97 28.39 -13.92
CA LEU A 233 -23.09 27.82 -14.66
C LEU A 233 -23.57 26.49 -14.09
N ARG A 234 -22.64 25.58 -13.77
CA ARG A 234 -22.98 24.26 -13.20
C ARG A 234 -23.53 24.39 -11.77
N CYS A 235 -22.97 25.29 -10.97
CA CYS A 235 -23.47 25.59 -9.64
C CYS A 235 -24.89 26.16 -9.71
N ARG A 236 -25.17 27.10 -10.63
CA ARG A 236 -26.51 27.64 -10.87
C ARG A 236 -27.52 26.55 -11.20
N LYS A 237 -27.20 25.71 -12.18
CA LYS A 237 -28.06 24.59 -12.58
C LYS A 237 -28.35 23.63 -11.42
N ALA A 238 -27.36 23.36 -10.57
CA ALA A 238 -27.57 22.55 -9.38
C ALA A 238 -28.55 23.22 -8.41
N VAL A 239 -28.41 24.53 -8.16
CA VAL A 239 -29.33 25.29 -7.29
C VAL A 239 -30.77 25.32 -7.86
N GLU A 240 -30.94 25.53 -9.17
CA GLU A 240 -32.25 25.49 -9.83
C GLU A 240 -32.92 24.13 -9.67
N LEU A 241 -32.14 23.06 -9.86
CA LEU A 241 -32.60 21.69 -9.75
C LEU A 241 -33.01 21.34 -8.31
N LEU A 242 -32.23 21.76 -7.32
CA LEU A 242 -32.60 21.64 -5.90
C LEU A 242 -33.88 22.41 -5.58
N GLY A 243 -34.01 23.65 -6.08
CA GLY A 243 -35.21 24.45 -5.84
C GLY A 243 -36.46 23.82 -6.43
N ASN A 244 -36.37 23.29 -7.64
CA ASN A 244 -37.50 22.61 -8.30
C ASN A 244 -37.95 21.33 -7.57
N ALA A 245 -37.09 20.73 -6.76
CA ALA A 245 -37.40 19.53 -5.98
C ALA A 245 -38.18 19.83 -4.69
N ILE A 246 -38.20 21.08 -4.22
CA ILE A 246 -38.90 21.47 -2.98
C ILE A 246 -40.31 21.98 -3.33
N ASN A 247 -41.33 21.56 -2.58
CA ASN A 247 -42.69 22.03 -2.78
C ASN A 247 -42.80 23.55 -2.48
N LYS A 248 -43.22 24.34 -3.48
CA LYS A 248 -43.27 25.81 -3.41
C LYS A 248 -44.19 26.36 -2.32
N ASP A 249 -45.19 25.59 -1.90
CA ASP A 249 -46.12 26.02 -0.86
C ASP A 249 -45.64 25.66 0.56
N SER A 250 -44.52 24.94 0.68
CA SER A 250 -44.04 24.42 1.96
C SER A 250 -43.25 25.44 2.78
N GLY A 251 -43.14 25.15 4.08
CA GLY A 251 -42.23 25.86 4.97
C GLY A 251 -40.75 25.70 4.57
N ALA A 252 -40.38 24.57 3.95
CA ALA A 252 -39.02 24.34 3.48
C ALA A 252 -38.68 25.23 2.28
N TRP A 253 -39.62 25.43 1.33
CA TRP A 253 -39.41 26.35 0.22
C TRP A 253 -39.15 27.77 0.71
N LYS A 254 -39.91 28.28 1.68
CA LYS A 254 -39.67 29.61 2.26
C LYS A 254 -38.26 29.73 2.86
N LYS A 255 -37.79 28.70 3.55
CA LYS A 255 -36.43 28.66 4.14
C LYS A 255 -35.35 28.61 3.06
N PHE A 256 -35.52 27.75 2.05
CA PHE A 256 -34.61 27.62 0.91
C PHE A 256 -34.55 28.91 0.09
N HIS A 257 -35.71 29.43 -0.32
CA HIS A 257 -35.84 30.65 -1.10
C HIS A 257 -35.26 31.87 -0.39
N ARG A 258 -35.33 31.95 0.95
CA ARG A 258 -34.68 33.02 1.72
C ARG A 258 -33.15 33.03 1.56
N ILE A 259 -32.53 31.86 1.47
CA ILE A 259 -31.07 31.73 1.27
C ILE A 259 -30.70 32.02 -0.19
N VAL A 260 -31.56 31.59 -1.11
CA VAL A 260 -31.24 31.44 -2.51
C VAL A 260 -31.67 32.65 -3.36
N ALA A 261 -32.80 33.29 -3.04
CA ALA A 261 -33.53 34.18 -3.92
C ALA A 261 -33.96 35.53 -3.29
N GLU A 262 -33.33 35.99 -2.21
CA GLU A 262 -33.46 37.40 -1.81
C GLU A 262 -32.72 38.31 -2.82
N SER A 263 -33.38 38.62 -3.95
CA SER A 263 -32.98 39.62 -4.95
C SER A 263 -31.63 39.37 -5.65
N ASP A 264 -31.13 40.38 -6.36
CA ASP A 264 -29.77 40.56 -6.89
C ASP A 264 -28.64 40.40 -5.84
N LYS A 265 -29.01 40.09 -4.59
CA LYS A 265 -28.12 39.95 -3.42
C LYS A 265 -28.02 38.52 -2.87
N GLY A 266 -28.87 37.59 -3.33
CA GLY A 266 -28.86 36.19 -2.90
C GLY A 266 -27.87 35.32 -3.69
N LEU A 267 -27.81 34.02 -3.36
CA LEU A 267 -26.93 33.07 -4.07
C LEU A 267 -27.23 33.02 -5.58
N PHE A 268 -28.49 33.15 -6.02
CA PHE A 268 -28.79 33.27 -7.46
C PHE A 268 -28.21 34.52 -8.10
N GLY A 269 -28.21 35.66 -7.40
CA GLY A 269 -27.60 36.90 -7.90
C GLY A 269 -26.10 36.74 -8.08
N PHE A 270 -25.43 36.10 -7.10
CA PHE A 270 -24.02 35.75 -7.17
C PHE A 270 -23.71 34.75 -8.30
N LEU A 271 -24.50 33.68 -8.43
CA LEU A 271 -24.29 32.67 -9.47
C LEU A 271 -24.65 33.16 -10.89
N SER A 272 -25.51 34.16 -11.01
CA SER A 272 -25.88 34.80 -12.29
C SER A 272 -24.72 35.56 -12.93
N LEU A 273 -23.65 35.83 -12.18
CA LEU A 273 -22.38 36.35 -12.73
C LEU A 273 -21.84 35.46 -13.87
N GLY A 274 -22.09 34.14 -13.86
CA GLY A 274 -21.64 33.26 -14.95
C GLY A 274 -22.28 33.56 -16.33
N GLU A 275 -23.40 34.29 -16.38
CA GLU A 275 -24.15 34.54 -17.61
C GLU A 275 -24.30 36.04 -17.93
N HIS A 276 -24.40 36.91 -16.92
CA HIS A 276 -24.59 38.35 -17.10
C HIS A 276 -23.86 39.18 -16.02
N PRO A 277 -23.11 40.24 -16.40
CA PRO A 277 -22.57 41.18 -15.42
C PRO A 277 -23.68 41.90 -14.64
N LEU A 278 -23.49 42.06 -13.32
CA LEU A 278 -24.47 42.68 -12.43
C LEU A 278 -24.79 44.13 -12.85
N PRO A 279 -26.07 44.55 -12.90
CA PRO A 279 -26.41 45.96 -12.87
C PRO A 279 -26.27 46.47 -11.42
N ARG A 280 -25.41 47.48 -11.20
CA ARG A 280 -25.33 48.17 -9.90
C ARG A 280 -26.60 48.98 -9.65
N LYS A 281 -27.08 49.00 -8.40
CA LYS A 281 -28.14 49.92 -7.95
C LYS A 281 -27.79 51.37 -8.29
N LYS A 282 -28.77 52.08 -8.86
CA LYS A 282 -28.79 53.55 -9.03
C LYS A 282 -28.52 54.24 -7.69
N GLY A 283 -27.30 54.68 -7.48
CA GLY A 283 -26.94 55.78 -6.60
C GLY A 283 -26.68 57.00 -7.47
N SER A 284 -27.19 58.15 -7.04
CA SER A 284 -27.14 59.48 -7.67
C SER A 284 -25.93 59.73 -8.59
N ASP A 285 -26.24 60.19 -9.80
CA ASP A 285 -25.44 61.08 -10.63
C ASP A 285 -23.94 60.75 -10.74
N ASN A 286 -23.65 59.63 -11.42
CA ASN A 286 -22.57 59.52 -12.38
C ASN A 286 -22.74 58.16 -13.08
N GLU A 287 -22.67 58.15 -14.42
CA GLU A 287 -22.84 56.95 -15.25
C GLU A 287 -21.76 55.89 -14.93
N ALA A 288 -22.03 55.06 -13.92
CA ALA A 288 -21.26 53.86 -13.65
C ALA A 288 -21.59 52.84 -14.75
N LYS A 289 -20.70 52.73 -15.73
CA LYS A 289 -20.75 51.65 -16.73
C LYS A 289 -20.75 50.30 -16.01
N PRO A 290 -21.57 49.32 -16.44
CA PRO A 290 -21.49 47.96 -15.94
C PRO A 290 -20.05 47.47 -16.14
N VAL A 291 -19.41 46.99 -15.07
CA VAL A 291 -18.15 46.27 -15.20
C VAL A 291 -18.53 44.93 -15.79
N GLU A 292 -18.19 44.70 -17.06
CA GLU A 292 -18.39 43.38 -17.64
C GLU A 292 -17.48 42.42 -16.86
N ILE A 293 -17.90 41.18 -16.65
CA ILE A 293 -17.06 40.19 -15.95
C ILE A 293 -15.80 39.86 -16.77
N LYS A 294 -15.80 40.23 -18.05
CA LYS A 294 -14.59 40.26 -18.90
C LYS A 294 -13.52 41.25 -18.41
N ASP A 295 -13.91 42.23 -17.60
CA ASP A 295 -13.04 43.26 -17.03
C ASP A 295 -12.54 42.90 -15.61
N LEU A 296 -13.03 41.81 -15.01
CA LEU A 296 -12.49 41.29 -13.75
C LEU A 296 -11.15 40.60 -14.00
N ASN A 297 -10.19 40.83 -13.10
CA ASN A 297 -8.95 40.05 -13.06
C ASN A 297 -9.32 38.54 -13.02
N PRO A 298 -8.76 37.69 -13.89
CA PRO A 298 -8.95 36.24 -13.88
C PRO A 298 -8.85 35.60 -12.48
N GLU A 299 -7.99 36.12 -11.61
CA GLU A 299 -7.85 35.66 -10.22
C GLU A 299 -9.10 35.92 -9.38
N ALA A 300 -9.71 37.11 -9.51
CA ALA A 300 -10.94 37.45 -8.79
C ALA A 300 -12.09 36.51 -9.19
N LYS A 301 -12.17 36.19 -10.49
CA LYS A 301 -13.14 35.26 -11.05
C LYS A 301 -12.97 33.84 -10.51
N GLN A 302 -11.74 33.43 -10.24
CA GLN A 302 -11.43 32.12 -9.67
C GLN A 302 -11.86 32.02 -8.20
N TYR A 303 -11.64 33.07 -7.40
CA TYR A 303 -12.12 33.11 -6.01
C TYR A 303 -13.65 33.06 -5.93
N ASP A 304 -14.34 33.77 -6.83
CA ASP A 304 -15.80 33.74 -6.90
C ASP A 304 -16.32 32.34 -7.29
N ALA A 305 -15.65 31.67 -8.24
CA ALA A 305 -15.97 30.30 -8.63
C ALA A 305 -15.77 29.29 -7.48
N GLU A 306 -14.70 29.44 -6.69
CA GLU A 306 -14.45 28.62 -5.50
C GLU A 306 -15.54 28.82 -4.45
N ALA A 307 -15.88 30.06 -4.14
CA ALA A 307 -16.94 30.39 -3.19
C ALA A 307 -18.29 29.81 -3.63
N ALA A 308 -18.65 29.96 -4.91
CA ALA A 308 -19.85 29.39 -5.50
C ALA A 308 -19.93 27.88 -5.30
N LEU A 309 -18.83 27.18 -5.60
CA LEU A 309 -18.74 25.73 -5.45
C LEU A 309 -18.96 25.30 -3.99
N TYR A 310 -18.35 26.00 -3.03
CA TYR A 310 -18.54 25.70 -1.60
C TYR A 310 -19.98 25.95 -1.13
N PHE A 311 -20.57 27.10 -1.48
CA PHE A 311 -21.94 27.41 -1.10
C PHE A 311 -22.94 26.41 -1.69
N THR A 312 -22.76 26.01 -2.96
CA THR A 312 -23.64 25.03 -3.60
C THR A 312 -23.53 23.65 -2.94
N LYS A 313 -22.32 23.21 -2.54
CA LYS A 313 -22.15 21.95 -1.77
C LYS A 313 -22.88 21.97 -0.43
N ILE A 314 -22.78 23.08 0.31
CA ILE A 314 -23.50 23.28 1.57
C ILE A 314 -25.02 23.28 1.32
N LEU A 315 -25.46 23.91 0.23
CA LEU A 315 -26.88 23.98 -0.11
C LEU A 315 -27.48 22.62 -0.48
N VAL A 316 -26.72 21.74 -1.16
CA VAL A 316 -27.16 20.36 -1.40
C VAL A 316 -27.43 19.64 -0.08
N LYS A 317 -26.48 19.71 0.87
CA LYS A 317 -26.66 19.11 2.20
C LYS A 317 -27.88 19.69 2.91
N TYR A 318 -28.01 21.01 2.92
CA TYR A 318 -29.13 21.70 3.55
C TYR A 318 -30.47 21.27 2.95
N THR A 319 -30.54 21.17 1.61
CA THR A 319 -31.75 20.74 0.89
C THR A 319 -32.09 19.29 1.19
N ALA A 320 -31.10 18.40 1.25
CA ALA A 320 -31.31 17.00 1.63
C ALA A 320 -31.93 16.86 3.03
N GLU A 321 -31.49 17.66 4.00
CA GLU A 321 -32.09 17.69 5.34
C GLU A 321 -33.49 18.34 5.37
N LEU A 322 -33.74 19.36 4.54
CA LEU A 322 -35.08 19.94 4.40
C LEU A 322 -36.09 18.93 3.87
N LEU A 323 -35.75 18.24 2.78
CA LEU A 323 -36.60 17.20 2.19
C LEU A 323 -36.83 16.04 3.15
N ARG A 324 -35.85 15.72 4.00
CA ARG A 324 -36.01 14.74 5.08
C ARG A 324 -37.04 15.20 6.11
N GLY A 325 -36.99 16.46 6.52
CA GLY A 325 -37.94 17.03 7.48
C GLY A 325 -39.38 16.97 6.99
N GLU A 326 -39.62 17.20 5.69
CA GLU A 326 -40.95 17.12 5.08
C GLU A 326 -41.51 15.69 4.98
N MET A 327 -40.66 14.68 4.86
CA MET A 327 -41.12 13.27 4.85
C MET A 327 -41.47 12.73 6.24
N ALA A 328 -41.13 13.46 7.31
CA ALA A 328 -41.35 13.05 8.68
C ALA A 328 -42.58 13.71 9.33
N GLU A 329 -43.18 14.71 8.68
CA GLU A 329 -44.44 15.38 9.06
C GLU A 329 -45.65 14.76 8.35
#